data_AF-A0A2N2FNH9-F1
#
_entry.id   AF-A0A2N2FNH9-F1
#
_cell.length_a   1.000
_cell.length_b   1.000
_cell.length_c   1.000
_cell.angle_alpha   90.00
_cell.angle_beta   90.00
_cell.angle_gamma   90.00
#
_symmetry.space_group_name_H-M   'P 1'
#
loop_
_entity.id
_entity.type
_entity.pdbx_description
1 polymer ?
#
loop_
_entity_poly.entity_id
_entity_poly.type
_entity_poly.pdbx_seq_one_letter_code
_entity_poly.pdbx_strand_id
1 'polypeptide(L)'
;MPLNFSFETASELKYGKDPVLDALLLHFMTENSLEHSIDPAKNASPEQIRFMVALQEDSFYAPCGDWMLHFLLKSKLVKPLAAEYCEQWKLLVRLVLEHVREAPLRKRILNLCRHKFRMTLGTPILIPSRLLKRMLTIFLTQSGLDDPYRTLKRQMNRRTRNFVDSAFYSQLVNVCPEERLHCSSISQLRFELDLLEMERLLFFSTYKRFWTEDNPTSALDAEELRTSLEQVDFSSLRGIFDPARGPLRILYLPRASGGIILDLKVVRALLRQGHRVIMALKEGFYFDSPTVWDLESDPILASEFKDAFFMQNNRASKNELLQATREHRLVVISDGTRERFNPYRTSVTFARAWKESDLVLAKGEAYYRRFINTSHEFTRDLLVFFIDAQGKFRMYFKPKPAHVRKFSEDAILAKADGIISQMRRARSAGKTVMFYSAIVGSIPGQVKLAIEVLNTFVAHLRSRLEGTFIINPGEYFEEGMDADDLMFMWERVQRSGFLNVWRFQTDMDIEKSFELMGKKVPPVWAGKDSTYSTGCTKEMTIALSVQNRQPELQIIGPSPEKFLRRREYGVGKYCDASIEQCG
;
A
#
# COMPACT_ATOMS: atom_id res chain seq x y z
N MET A 1 2.64 35.54 4.81
CA MET A 1 2.00 35.75 6.13
C MET A 1 2.43 34.62 7.05
N PRO A 2 2.89 34.89 8.29
CA PRO A 2 3.04 33.83 9.27
C PRO A 2 1.64 33.32 9.61
N LEU A 3 1.33 32.13 9.10
CA LEU A 3 0.09 31.45 9.36
C LEU A 3 0.07 31.01 10.83
N ASN A 4 -0.76 31.65 11.64
CA ASN A 4 -0.82 31.46 13.08
C ASN A 4 -1.79 30.32 13.42
N PHE A 5 -1.47 29.10 12.95
CA PHE A 5 -2.19 27.88 13.33
C PHE A 5 -1.31 27.03 14.23
N SER A 6 -1.91 26.42 15.24
CA SER A 6 -1.27 25.51 16.18
C SER A 6 -1.91 24.13 16.07
N PHE A 7 -1.07 23.11 15.98
CA PHE A 7 -1.47 21.72 16.13
C PHE A 7 -0.37 21.01 16.91
N GLU A 8 -0.77 20.04 17.74
CA GLU A 8 0.17 19.22 18.50
C GLU A 8 0.53 17.96 17.73
N THR A 9 -0.47 17.34 17.09
CA THR A 9 -0.33 16.09 16.34
C THR A 9 -0.75 16.22 14.88
N ALA A 10 -0.12 15.45 14.00
CA ALA A 10 -0.48 15.44 12.57
C ALA A 10 -1.95 15.02 12.34
N SER A 11 -2.50 14.15 13.19
CA SER A 11 -3.90 13.68 13.12
C SER A 11 -4.96 14.76 13.35
N GLU A 12 -4.61 15.91 13.94
CA GLU A 12 -5.55 17.03 14.15
C GLU A 12 -5.87 17.79 12.85
N LEU A 13 -4.97 17.69 11.87
CA LEU A 13 -5.06 18.42 10.61
C LEU A 13 -6.17 17.82 9.74
N LYS A 14 -7.14 18.67 9.40
CA LYS A 14 -8.27 18.33 8.52
C LYS A 14 -8.49 19.44 7.51
N TYR A 15 -8.84 19.06 6.30
CA TYR A 15 -9.33 19.97 5.27
C TYR A 15 -10.70 20.55 5.64
N GLY A 16 -11.06 21.71 5.07
CA GLY A 16 -12.39 22.31 5.16
C GLY A 16 -12.66 23.09 6.45
N LYS A 17 -11.72 23.15 7.39
CA LYS A 17 -11.86 23.92 8.64
C LYS A 17 -11.52 25.39 8.47
N ASP A 18 -10.45 25.68 7.72
CA ASP A 18 -9.94 27.03 7.49
C ASP A 18 -9.34 27.10 6.07
N PRO A 19 -9.86 27.96 5.18
CA PRO A 19 -9.33 28.12 3.82
C PRO A 19 -7.83 28.41 3.77
N VAL A 20 -7.26 29.10 4.77
CA VAL A 20 -5.84 29.45 4.76
C VAL A 20 -4.97 28.25 5.16
N LEU A 21 -5.43 27.44 6.12
CA LEU A 21 -4.80 26.16 6.42
C LEU A 21 -4.89 25.21 5.22
N ASP A 22 -6.05 25.11 4.58
CA ASP A 22 -6.26 24.25 3.40
C ASP A 22 -5.30 24.63 2.27
N ALA A 23 -5.14 25.93 1.99
CA ALA A 23 -4.19 26.42 1.01
C ALA A 23 -2.74 26.04 1.36
N LEU A 24 -2.37 26.08 2.65
CA LEU A 24 -1.04 25.66 3.11
C LEU A 24 -0.83 24.14 2.97
N LEU A 25 -1.82 23.33 3.36
CA LEU A 25 -1.76 21.88 3.21
C LEU A 25 -1.67 21.49 1.73
N LEU A 26 -2.43 22.16 0.87
CA LEU A 26 -2.33 21.98 -0.58
C LEU A 26 -0.95 22.40 -1.10
N HIS A 27 -0.42 23.54 -0.66
CA HIS A 27 0.95 23.98 -1.00
C HIS A 27 2.00 22.94 -0.58
N PHE A 28 1.86 22.35 0.62
CA PHE A 28 2.73 21.26 1.05
C PHE A 28 2.64 20.05 0.11
N MET A 29 1.43 19.64 -0.29
CA MET A 29 1.22 18.50 -1.19
C MET A 29 1.78 18.75 -2.59
N THR A 30 1.57 19.95 -3.14
CA THR A 30 2.09 20.32 -4.47
C THR A 30 3.62 20.42 -4.46
N GLU A 31 4.20 21.07 -3.45
CA GLU A 31 5.65 21.17 -3.29
C GLU A 31 6.32 19.82 -3.07
N ASN A 32 5.64 18.84 -2.48
CA ASN A 32 6.16 17.48 -2.35
C ASN A 32 5.80 16.58 -3.56
N SER A 33 5.07 17.10 -4.54
CA SER A 33 4.54 16.39 -5.71
C SER A 33 3.74 15.14 -5.31
N LEU A 34 2.86 15.30 -4.32
CA LEU A 34 2.00 14.24 -3.75
C LEU A 34 0.51 14.45 -4.06
N GLU A 35 0.16 15.59 -4.64
CA GLU A 35 -1.23 15.93 -4.96
C GLU A 35 -1.78 15.04 -6.08
N HIS A 36 -2.88 14.33 -5.80
CA HIS A 36 -3.49 13.38 -6.73
C HIS A 36 -4.09 14.09 -7.93
N SER A 37 -4.76 15.23 -7.73
CA SER A 37 -5.39 15.98 -8.82
C SER A 37 -4.42 16.48 -9.89
N ILE A 38 -3.14 16.69 -9.53
CA ILE A 38 -2.09 17.13 -10.46
C ILE A 38 -1.46 15.96 -11.24
N ASP A 39 -1.15 14.84 -10.57
CA ASP A 39 -0.52 13.68 -11.21
C ASP A 39 -1.16 12.36 -10.74
N PRO A 40 -2.40 12.07 -11.18
CA PRO A 40 -3.16 10.91 -10.72
C PRO A 40 -2.57 9.58 -11.19
N ALA A 41 -1.66 9.60 -12.17
CA ALA A 41 -0.97 8.40 -12.64
C ALA A 41 0.14 7.95 -11.68
N LYS A 42 0.70 8.87 -10.89
CA LYS A 42 1.82 8.62 -9.98
C LYS A 42 1.47 8.79 -8.50
N ASN A 43 0.41 9.53 -8.18
CA ASN A 43 0.00 9.82 -6.82
C ASN A 43 -1.28 9.05 -6.46
N ALA A 44 -1.27 8.39 -5.32
CA ALA A 44 -2.42 7.66 -4.82
C ALA A 44 -3.58 8.61 -4.50
N SER A 45 -4.81 8.18 -4.79
CA SER A 45 -6.02 8.92 -4.41
C SER A 45 -6.23 8.88 -2.89
N PRO A 46 -7.03 9.78 -2.30
CA PRO A 46 -7.37 9.73 -0.87
C PRO A 46 -7.91 8.36 -0.42
N GLU A 47 -8.71 7.71 -1.26
CA GLU A 47 -9.27 6.37 -1.00
C GLU A 47 -8.18 5.30 -0.98
N GLN A 48 -7.20 5.38 -1.88
CA GLN A 48 -6.06 4.45 -1.89
C GLN A 48 -5.17 4.65 -0.66
N ILE A 49 -5.01 5.89 -0.18
CA ILE A 49 -4.29 6.15 1.09
C ILE A 49 -5.02 5.49 2.26
N ARG A 50 -6.36 5.49 2.26
CA ARG A 50 -7.17 4.82 3.29
C ARG A 50 -7.03 3.30 3.29
N PHE A 51 -6.43 2.68 2.28
CA PHE A 51 -6.06 1.26 2.37
C PHE A 51 -4.94 1.02 3.39
N MET A 52 -4.08 2.02 3.59
CA MET A 52 -2.89 1.91 4.42
C MET A 52 -3.02 2.67 5.74
N VAL A 53 -3.57 3.89 5.70
CA VAL A 53 -3.67 4.80 6.84
C VAL A 53 -5.12 4.90 7.29
N ALA A 54 -5.38 4.77 8.58
CA ALA A 54 -6.72 4.88 9.15
C ALA A 54 -7.14 6.36 9.23
N LEU A 55 -7.63 6.89 8.11
CA LEU A 55 -8.05 8.28 7.98
C LEU A 55 -9.57 8.41 8.01
N GLN A 56 -10.05 9.39 8.77
CA GLN A 56 -11.45 9.83 8.72
C GLN A 56 -11.70 10.72 7.50
N GLU A 57 -12.97 11.08 7.25
CA GLU A 57 -13.32 12.14 6.29
C GLU A 57 -12.47 13.41 6.54
N ASP A 58 -11.99 14.00 5.44
CA ASP A 58 -11.19 15.23 5.37
C ASP A 58 -9.87 15.24 6.14
N SER A 59 -9.42 14.10 6.69
CA SER A 59 -8.15 14.04 7.43
C SER A 59 -6.96 14.21 6.50
N PHE A 60 -6.04 15.10 6.87
CA PHE A 60 -4.79 15.30 6.15
C PHE A 60 -3.77 14.22 6.57
N TYR A 61 -2.96 13.75 5.63
CA TYR A 61 -1.86 12.85 5.92
C TYR A 61 -0.59 13.33 5.23
N ALA A 62 0.50 13.40 5.97
CA ALA A 62 1.82 13.62 5.40
C ALA A 62 2.69 12.37 5.60
N PRO A 63 3.46 11.93 4.59
CA PRO A 63 4.35 10.79 4.72
C PRO A 63 5.63 11.21 5.47
N CYS A 64 5.50 11.70 6.70
CA CYS A 64 6.58 12.06 7.61
C CYS A 64 6.12 12.04 9.07
N GLY A 65 7.08 12.05 10.01
CA GLY A 65 6.75 12.07 11.44
C GLY A 65 6.23 13.44 11.88
N ASP A 66 5.46 13.45 12.97
CA ASP A 66 4.74 14.63 13.46
C ASP A 66 5.66 15.83 13.71
N TRP A 67 6.82 15.59 14.34
CA TRP A 67 7.82 16.63 14.58
C TRP A 67 8.28 17.30 13.28
N MET A 68 8.48 16.51 12.22
CA MET A 68 8.98 16.99 10.94
C MET A 68 7.89 17.80 10.24
N LEU A 69 6.66 17.28 10.23
CA LEU A 69 5.52 17.99 9.65
C LEU A 69 5.32 19.36 10.31
N HIS A 70 5.43 19.43 11.64
CA HIS A 70 5.32 20.67 12.40
C HIS A 70 6.29 21.76 11.92
N PHE A 71 7.57 21.42 11.73
CA PHE A 71 8.56 22.40 11.28
C PHE A 71 8.45 22.72 9.79
N LEU A 72 8.04 21.75 8.95
CA LEU A 72 7.83 21.96 7.52
C LEU A 72 6.65 22.90 7.26
N LEU A 73 5.51 22.71 7.93
CA LEU A 73 4.35 23.59 7.74
C LEU A 73 4.58 25.00 8.30
N LYS A 74 5.42 25.14 9.34
CA LYS A 74 5.84 26.46 9.85
C LYS A 74 6.97 27.11 9.04
N SER A 75 7.49 26.42 8.01
CA SER A 75 8.67 26.85 7.24
C SER A 75 9.85 27.26 8.13
N LYS A 76 10.07 26.54 9.24
CA LYS A 76 11.12 26.84 10.22
C LYS A 76 12.27 25.84 10.14
N LEU A 77 13.44 26.31 9.72
CA LEU A 77 14.67 25.51 9.67
C LEU A 77 15.33 25.43 11.05
N VAL A 78 14.91 24.47 11.86
CA VAL A 78 15.55 24.15 13.15
C VAL A 78 16.75 23.20 12.99
N LYS A 79 17.66 23.16 13.98
CA LYS A 79 18.87 22.31 13.93
C LYS A 79 18.59 20.84 13.55
N PRO A 80 17.57 20.15 14.13
CA PRO A 80 17.28 18.76 13.75
C PRO A 80 16.84 18.61 12.29
N LEU A 81 16.02 19.54 11.78
CA LEU A 81 15.55 19.51 10.39
C LEU A 81 16.70 19.83 9.41
N ALA A 82 17.56 20.79 9.76
CA ALA A 82 18.77 21.10 8.99
C ALA A 82 19.70 19.89 8.91
N ALA A 83 19.87 19.15 10.01
CA ALA A 83 20.66 17.92 10.02
C ALA A 83 20.09 16.87 9.05
N GLU A 84 18.77 16.65 9.04
CA GLU A 84 18.12 15.73 8.09
C GLU A 84 18.40 16.10 6.63
N TYR A 85 18.30 17.39 6.27
CA TYR A 85 18.64 17.87 4.94
C TYR A 85 20.13 17.68 4.62
N CYS A 86 21.02 18.02 5.55
CA CYS A 86 22.46 17.83 5.40
C CYS A 86 22.83 16.37 5.15
N GLU A 87 22.19 15.43 5.85
CA GLU A 87 22.40 14.00 5.60
C GLU A 87 21.95 13.59 4.19
N GLN A 88 20.80 14.09 3.71
CA GLN A 88 20.38 13.82 2.32
C GLN A 88 21.38 14.38 1.29
N TRP A 89 21.93 15.58 1.56
CA TRP A 89 22.95 16.19 0.71
C TRP A 89 24.24 15.37 0.68
N LYS A 90 24.73 14.92 1.84
CA LYS A 90 25.93 14.09 1.96
C LYS A 90 25.79 12.78 1.17
N LEU A 91 24.63 12.13 1.28
CA LEU A 91 24.34 10.89 0.53
C LEU A 91 24.45 11.10 -0.98
N LEU A 92 23.85 12.18 -1.50
CA LEU A 92 23.94 12.52 -2.93
C LEU A 92 25.38 12.82 -3.35
N VAL A 93 26.09 13.68 -2.58
CA VAL A 93 27.46 14.08 -2.93
C VAL A 93 28.36 12.87 -3.00
N ARG A 94 28.30 11.98 -2.00
CA ARG A 94 29.07 10.73 -2.00
C ARG A 94 28.78 9.90 -3.25
N LEU A 95 27.50 9.67 -3.55
CA LEU A 95 27.06 8.91 -4.71
C LEU A 95 27.63 9.47 -6.03
N VAL A 96 27.51 10.79 -6.22
CA VAL A 96 27.97 11.48 -7.43
C VAL A 96 29.50 11.43 -7.57
N LEU A 97 30.24 11.62 -6.47
CA LEU A 97 31.70 11.58 -6.47
C LEU A 97 32.24 10.18 -6.79
N GLU A 98 31.58 9.13 -6.29
CA GLU A 98 31.98 7.74 -6.47
C GLU A 98 31.68 7.21 -7.89
N HIS A 99 30.54 7.61 -8.48
CA HIS A 99 30.03 6.96 -9.70
C HIS A 99 30.11 7.80 -10.97
N VAL A 100 30.38 9.12 -10.87
CA VAL A 100 30.56 9.99 -12.05
C VAL A 100 32.04 10.32 -12.22
N ARG A 101 32.68 9.70 -13.20
CA ARG A 101 34.12 9.89 -13.47
C ARG A 101 34.41 11.21 -14.17
N GLU A 102 33.53 11.64 -15.07
CA GLU A 102 33.72 12.86 -15.87
C GLU A 102 33.60 14.13 -15.03
N ALA A 103 34.70 14.88 -14.92
CA ALA A 103 34.74 16.09 -14.09
C ALA A 103 33.73 17.18 -14.50
N PRO A 104 33.49 17.48 -15.80
CA PRO A 104 32.48 18.47 -16.20
C PRO A 104 31.06 18.04 -15.83
N LEU A 105 30.69 16.80 -16.13
CA LEU A 105 29.37 16.24 -15.81
C LEU A 105 29.11 16.23 -14.30
N ARG A 106 30.11 15.79 -13.52
CA ARG A 106 30.06 15.79 -12.06
C ARG A 106 29.82 17.19 -11.49
N LYS A 107 30.54 18.20 -11.97
CA LYS A 107 30.35 19.60 -11.57
C LYS A 107 28.94 20.10 -11.93
N ARG A 108 28.44 19.77 -13.12
CA ARG A 108 27.09 20.13 -13.57
C ARG A 108 26.02 19.57 -12.65
N ILE A 109 26.05 18.26 -12.37
CA ILE A 109 25.09 17.59 -11.48
C ILE A 109 25.13 18.21 -10.08
N LEU A 110 26.33 18.36 -9.49
CA LEU A 110 26.49 18.90 -8.14
C LEU A 110 26.04 20.35 -8.03
N ASN A 111 26.34 21.20 -9.02
CA ASN A 111 25.91 22.61 -8.99
C ASN A 111 24.40 22.74 -9.12
N LEU A 112 23.76 21.98 -10.01
CA LEU A 112 22.31 21.96 -10.15
C LEU A 112 21.63 21.47 -8.86
N CYS A 113 22.10 20.37 -8.28
CA CYS A 113 21.54 19.85 -7.04
C CYS A 113 21.79 20.80 -5.86
N ARG A 114 22.97 21.44 -5.79
CA ARG A 114 23.30 22.45 -4.76
C ARG A 114 22.37 23.65 -4.85
N HIS A 115 22.07 24.12 -6.05
CA HIS A 115 21.12 25.20 -6.26
C HIS A 115 19.72 24.81 -5.72
N LYS A 116 19.20 23.64 -6.10
CA LYS A 116 17.91 23.14 -5.58
C LYS A 116 17.92 22.95 -4.06
N PHE A 117 19.01 22.42 -3.50
CA PHE A 117 19.19 22.26 -2.06
C PHE A 117 19.11 23.60 -1.32
N ARG A 118 19.82 24.63 -1.80
CA ARG A 118 19.79 25.97 -1.20
C ARG A 118 18.40 26.60 -1.25
N MET A 119 17.69 26.45 -2.36
CA MET A 119 16.30 26.91 -2.49
C MET A 119 15.40 26.27 -1.41
N THR A 120 15.52 24.96 -1.20
CA THR A 120 14.74 24.26 -0.17
C THR A 120 15.11 24.69 1.26
N LEU A 121 16.38 25.00 1.53
CA LEU A 121 16.76 25.53 2.84
C LEU A 121 16.20 26.93 3.12
N GLY A 122 16.02 27.75 2.07
CA GLY A 122 15.42 29.08 2.20
C GLY A 122 13.93 29.02 2.55
N THR A 123 13.20 28.04 1.99
CA THR A 123 11.78 27.81 2.26
C THR A 123 11.54 26.32 2.56
N PRO A 124 11.72 25.88 3.81
CA PRO A 124 11.72 24.46 4.15
C PRO A 124 10.29 23.93 4.28
N ILE A 125 9.71 23.50 3.15
CA ILE A 125 8.40 22.82 3.08
C ILE A 125 8.49 21.40 2.49
N LEU A 126 9.54 21.14 1.70
CA LEU A 126 9.78 19.86 1.05
C LEU A 126 10.34 18.85 2.05
N ILE A 127 9.71 17.67 2.17
CA ILE A 127 10.20 16.59 3.02
C ILE A 127 11.65 16.22 2.60
N PRO A 128 12.63 16.12 3.53
CA PRO A 128 14.02 15.82 3.19
C PRO A 128 14.21 14.62 2.25
N SER A 129 13.50 13.51 2.49
CA SER A 129 13.57 12.33 1.62
C SER A 129 13.03 12.60 0.20
N ARG A 130 12.09 13.52 0.02
CA ARG A 130 11.56 13.95 -1.28
C ARG A 130 12.55 14.86 -2.02
N LEU A 131 13.28 15.71 -1.28
CA LEU A 131 14.42 16.44 -1.84
C LEU A 131 15.48 15.47 -2.38
N LEU A 132 15.84 14.45 -1.60
CA LEU A 132 16.76 13.42 -2.08
C LEU A 132 16.24 12.72 -3.32
N LYS A 133 14.95 12.33 -3.35
CA LYS A 133 14.35 11.71 -4.54
C LYS A 133 14.48 12.59 -5.79
N ARG A 134 14.20 13.90 -5.68
CA ARG A 134 14.37 14.85 -6.80
C ARG A 134 15.82 14.91 -7.27
N MET A 135 16.78 14.99 -6.35
CA MET A 135 18.19 15.04 -6.69
C MET A 135 18.72 13.71 -7.27
N LEU A 136 18.24 12.57 -6.77
CA LEU A 136 18.56 11.25 -7.33
C LEU A 136 18.03 11.10 -8.74
N THR A 137 16.81 11.57 -9.03
CA THR A 137 16.29 11.58 -10.40
C THR A 137 17.20 12.39 -11.33
N ILE A 138 17.64 13.59 -10.91
CA ILE A 138 18.59 14.39 -11.69
C ILE A 138 19.89 13.63 -11.92
N PHE A 139 20.46 13.03 -10.87
CA PHE A 139 21.69 12.26 -10.96
C PHE A 139 21.57 11.09 -11.94
N LEU A 140 20.54 10.25 -11.82
CA LEU A 140 20.34 9.08 -12.71
C LEU A 140 20.14 9.52 -14.16
N THR A 141 19.23 10.49 -14.40
CA THR A 141 18.95 10.97 -15.77
C THR A 141 20.16 11.63 -16.43
N GLN A 142 20.98 12.38 -15.67
CA GLN A 142 22.14 13.07 -16.21
C GLN A 142 23.37 12.16 -16.36
N SER A 143 23.50 11.12 -15.53
CA SER A 143 24.61 10.18 -15.60
C SER A 143 24.37 9.01 -16.55
N GLY A 144 23.10 8.71 -16.89
CA GLY A 144 22.73 7.54 -17.67
C GLY A 144 22.88 6.22 -16.91
N LEU A 145 23.08 6.27 -15.59
CA LEU A 145 23.20 5.08 -14.75
C LEU A 145 21.80 4.63 -14.28
N ASP A 146 21.52 3.34 -14.38
CA ASP A 146 20.28 2.75 -13.86
C ASP A 146 20.38 2.40 -12.37
N ASP A 147 21.44 1.67 -12.00
CA ASP A 147 21.72 1.24 -10.63
C ASP A 147 23.22 1.31 -10.32
N PRO A 148 23.67 2.41 -9.72
CA PRO A 148 25.07 2.58 -9.32
C PRO A 148 25.56 1.53 -8.30
N TYR A 149 24.68 1.01 -7.44
CA TYR A 149 25.08 0.09 -6.35
C TYR A 149 24.94 -1.38 -6.73
N ARG A 150 24.64 -1.71 -7.99
CA ARG A 150 24.44 -3.09 -8.44
C ARG A 150 25.56 -4.05 -8.00
N THR A 151 26.83 -3.69 -8.23
CA THR A 151 27.97 -4.52 -7.84
C THR A 151 28.13 -4.61 -6.33
N LEU A 152 27.90 -3.50 -5.62
CA LEU A 152 27.98 -3.46 -4.16
C LEU A 152 26.92 -4.37 -3.52
N LYS A 153 25.67 -4.30 -4.00
CA LYS A 153 24.57 -5.17 -3.54
C LYS A 153 24.88 -6.65 -3.73
N ARG A 154 25.46 -7.02 -4.89
CA ARG A 154 25.93 -8.40 -5.15
C ARG A 154 27.00 -8.86 -4.18
N GLN A 155 27.97 -8.00 -3.86
CA GLN A 155 29.00 -8.30 -2.88
C GLN A 155 28.41 -8.48 -1.48
N MET A 156 27.47 -7.62 -1.08
CA MET A 156 26.75 -7.75 0.20
C MET A 156 25.99 -9.08 0.28
N ASN A 157 25.25 -9.46 -0.77
CA ASN A 157 24.55 -10.75 -0.84
C ASN A 157 25.51 -11.94 -0.76
N ARG A 158 26.65 -11.87 -1.45
CA ARG A 158 27.69 -12.91 -1.39
C ARG A 158 28.27 -13.07 0.02
N ARG A 159 28.58 -11.97 0.70
CA ARG A 159 29.09 -12.01 2.08
C ARG A 159 28.09 -12.66 3.02
N THR A 160 26.82 -12.26 2.96
CA THR A 160 25.79 -12.90 3.79
C THR A 160 25.63 -14.37 3.47
N ARG A 161 25.69 -14.75 2.20
CA ARG A 161 25.57 -16.17 1.81
C ARG A 161 26.70 -17.01 2.41
N ASN A 162 27.94 -16.53 2.34
CA ASN A 162 29.08 -17.19 2.98
C ASN A 162 28.91 -17.29 4.50
N PHE A 163 28.37 -16.24 5.13
CA PHE A 163 28.05 -16.25 6.56
C PHE A 163 26.99 -17.29 6.91
N VAL A 164 25.87 -17.33 6.18
CA VAL A 164 24.77 -18.28 6.39
C VAL A 164 25.23 -19.74 6.21
N ASP A 165 26.20 -19.98 5.33
CA ASP A 165 26.78 -21.31 5.10
C ASP A 165 27.87 -21.69 6.12
N SER A 166 28.21 -20.79 7.04
CA SER A 166 29.26 -21.03 8.04
C SER A 166 28.77 -21.83 9.26
N ALA A 167 29.70 -22.51 9.93
CA ALA A 167 29.45 -23.15 11.23
C ALA A 167 29.01 -22.13 12.30
N PHE A 168 29.54 -20.90 12.23
CA PHE A 168 29.19 -19.82 13.15
C PHE A 168 27.70 -19.48 13.10
N TYR A 169 27.11 -19.38 11.90
CA TYR A 169 25.66 -19.17 11.77
C TYR A 169 24.85 -20.29 12.44
N SER A 170 25.29 -21.54 12.29
CA SER A 170 24.62 -22.68 12.92
C SER A 170 24.70 -22.62 14.46
N GLN A 171 25.86 -22.24 15.02
CA GLN A 171 26.02 -22.00 16.46
C GLN A 171 25.16 -20.83 16.97
N LEU A 172 24.94 -19.84 16.12
CA LEU A 172 24.20 -18.64 16.47
C LEU A 172 22.68 -18.84 16.48
N VAL A 173 22.15 -19.54 15.47
CA VAL A 173 20.70 -19.65 15.25
C VAL A 173 20.13 -21.00 15.71
N ASN A 174 20.85 -22.10 15.48
CA ASN A 174 20.29 -23.46 15.58
C ASN A 174 20.54 -24.16 16.93
N VAL A 175 21.18 -23.50 17.91
CA VAL A 175 21.47 -24.11 19.20
C VAL A 175 20.23 -24.12 20.11
N CYS A 176 19.83 -25.30 20.58
CA CYS A 176 18.72 -25.46 21.50
C CYS A 176 19.09 -24.97 22.91
N PRO A 177 18.30 -24.08 23.54
CA PRO A 177 18.54 -23.68 24.93
C PRO A 177 17.95 -24.72 25.88
N GLU A 178 18.78 -25.51 26.54
CA GLU A 178 18.34 -26.57 27.46
C GLU A 178 17.43 -26.03 28.58
N GLU A 179 17.71 -24.82 29.07
CA GLU A 179 17.00 -24.19 30.19
C GLU A 179 15.60 -23.64 29.85
N ARG A 180 15.30 -23.38 28.57
CA ARG A 180 13.96 -22.87 28.14
C ARG A 180 12.98 -23.98 27.74
N LEU A 181 13.37 -25.26 27.82
CA LEU A 181 12.57 -26.40 27.34
C LEU A 181 11.60 -26.95 28.40
N HIS A 182 10.94 -26.08 29.17
CA HIS A 182 9.85 -26.52 30.06
C HIS A 182 8.58 -26.78 29.22
N CYS A 183 8.26 -28.06 29.04
CA CYS A 183 7.18 -28.51 28.17
C CYS A 183 5.94 -28.91 28.98
N SER A 184 4.82 -28.20 28.78
CA SER A 184 3.51 -28.71 29.22
C SER A 184 2.81 -29.53 28.14
N SER A 185 3.10 -29.25 26.86
CA SER A 185 2.60 -29.99 25.70
C SER A 185 3.53 -29.86 24.49
N ILE A 186 3.51 -30.84 23.59
CA ILE A 186 4.31 -30.84 22.34
C ILE A 186 4.00 -29.60 21.49
N SER A 187 2.73 -29.21 21.41
CA SER A 187 2.32 -28.02 20.65
C SER A 187 2.90 -26.74 21.21
N GLN A 188 2.91 -26.60 22.54
CA GLN A 188 3.55 -25.45 23.19
C GLN A 188 5.06 -25.45 22.94
N LEU A 189 5.72 -26.59 23.09
CA LEU A 189 7.17 -26.69 22.85
C LEU A 189 7.55 -26.27 21.42
N ARG A 190 6.77 -26.71 20.41
CA ARG A 190 6.97 -26.29 19.02
C ARG A 190 6.85 -24.77 18.87
N PHE A 191 5.82 -24.18 19.45
CA PHE A 191 5.62 -22.74 19.42
C PHE A 191 6.78 -21.96 20.06
N GLU A 192 7.29 -22.40 21.23
CA GLU A 192 8.44 -21.74 21.86
C GLU A 192 9.71 -21.83 21.01
N LEU A 193 9.95 -22.98 20.36
CA LEU A 193 11.09 -23.16 19.46
C LEU A 193 10.97 -22.30 18.20
N ASP A 194 9.78 -22.26 17.60
CA ASP A 194 9.47 -21.42 16.44
C ASP A 194 9.66 -19.92 16.77
N LEU A 195 9.22 -19.50 17.96
CA LEU A 195 9.37 -18.12 18.45
C LEU A 195 10.85 -17.79 18.68
N LEU A 196 11.60 -18.67 19.35
CA LEU A 196 13.03 -18.49 19.58
C LEU A 196 13.82 -18.37 18.26
N GLU A 197 13.52 -19.21 17.28
CA GLU A 197 14.13 -19.12 15.95
C GLU A 197 13.84 -17.74 15.33
N MET A 198 12.58 -17.29 15.40
CA MET A 198 12.16 -15.98 14.89
C MET A 198 12.87 -14.81 15.59
N GLU A 199 13.00 -14.83 16.92
CA GLU A 199 13.72 -13.82 17.70
C GLU A 199 15.16 -13.66 17.21
N ARG A 200 15.89 -14.78 17.09
CA ARG A 200 17.27 -14.81 16.62
C ARG A 200 17.37 -14.32 15.18
N LEU A 201 16.53 -14.83 14.28
CA LEU A 201 16.55 -14.44 12.87
C LEU A 201 16.24 -12.95 12.68
N LEU A 202 15.24 -12.41 13.38
CA LEU A 202 14.91 -10.99 13.32
C LEU A 202 16.08 -10.12 13.81
N PHE A 203 16.68 -10.47 14.94
CA PHE A 203 17.85 -9.76 15.46
C PHE A 203 19.02 -9.79 14.47
N PHE A 204 19.46 -10.97 14.05
CA PHE A 204 20.65 -11.09 13.20
C PHE A 204 20.43 -10.56 11.78
N SER A 205 19.19 -10.54 11.29
CA SER A 205 18.85 -9.87 10.02
C SER A 205 19.09 -8.36 10.02
N THR A 206 19.26 -7.75 11.20
CA THR A 206 19.59 -6.32 11.37
C THR A 206 21.08 -6.06 11.60
N TYR A 207 21.88 -7.11 11.84
CA TYR A 207 23.28 -6.99 12.21
C TYR A 207 24.19 -6.77 10.99
N LYS A 208 24.41 -5.49 10.66
CA LYS A 208 25.05 -5.05 9.40
C LYS A 208 26.40 -5.68 9.10
N ARG A 209 27.18 -5.97 10.15
CA ARG A 209 28.53 -6.53 10.04
C ARG A 209 28.59 -7.74 9.11
N PHE A 210 27.56 -8.59 9.13
CA PHE A 210 27.49 -9.81 8.32
C PHE A 210 27.49 -9.59 6.80
N TRP A 211 27.23 -8.37 6.33
CA TRP A 211 27.25 -8.05 4.90
C TRP A 211 28.07 -6.82 4.53
N THR A 212 28.53 -6.04 5.51
CA THR A 212 29.40 -4.87 5.27
C THR A 212 30.88 -5.20 5.35
N GLU A 213 31.28 -6.19 6.14
CA GLU A 213 32.68 -6.53 6.39
C GLU A 213 33.08 -7.88 5.77
N ASP A 214 34.36 -8.00 5.42
CA ASP A 214 34.95 -9.27 5.04
C ASP A 214 35.36 -10.03 6.33
N ASN A 215 35.07 -11.34 6.39
CA ASN A 215 35.26 -12.20 7.58
C ASN A 215 34.57 -11.67 8.86
N PRO A 216 33.24 -11.46 8.84
CA PRO A 216 32.52 -10.74 9.88
C PRO A 216 32.50 -11.44 11.24
N THR A 217 32.86 -12.73 11.30
CA THR A 217 32.81 -13.58 12.50
C THR A 217 34.14 -13.71 13.23
N SER A 218 35.24 -13.22 12.64
CA SER A 218 36.62 -13.45 13.15
C SER A 218 36.89 -12.93 14.57
N ALA A 219 36.13 -11.94 15.02
CA ALA A 219 36.26 -11.32 16.34
C ALA A 219 34.93 -11.35 17.11
N LEU A 220 34.05 -12.30 16.81
CA LEU A 220 32.76 -12.45 17.47
C LEU A 220 32.70 -13.80 18.17
N ASP A 221 32.11 -13.81 19.36
CA ASP A 221 31.73 -15.03 20.06
C ASP A 221 30.23 -15.28 19.88
N ALA A 222 29.86 -16.50 19.48
CA ALA A 222 28.46 -16.84 19.22
C ALA A 222 27.64 -16.91 20.52
N GLU A 223 28.22 -17.35 21.63
CA GLU A 223 27.54 -17.39 22.95
C GLU A 223 27.30 -15.99 23.48
N GLU A 224 28.28 -15.10 23.36
CA GLU A 224 28.15 -13.71 23.80
C GLU A 224 27.02 -13.00 23.00
N LEU A 225 26.99 -13.20 21.68
CA LEU A 225 25.91 -12.66 20.85
C LEU A 225 24.55 -13.26 21.20
N ARG A 226 24.47 -14.55 21.52
CA ARG A 226 23.22 -15.19 21.97
C ARG A 226 22.77 -14.64 23.33
N THR A 227 23.70 -14.42 24.26
CA THR A 227 23.41 -13.83 25.57
C THR A 227 22.88 -12.39 25.43
N SER A 228 23.38 -11.64 24.43
CA SER A 228 22.88 -10.29 24.17
C SER A 228 21.40 -10.21 23.79
N LEU A 229 20.82 -11.30 23.24
CA LEU A 229 19.39 -11.40 22.94
C LEU A 229 18.52 -11.48 24.19
N GLU A 230 19.04 -11.95 25.32
CA GLU A 230 18.26 -12.09 26.56
C GLU A 230 17.82 -10.74 27.13
N GLN A 231 18.55 -9.67 26.79
CA GLN A 231 18.21 -8.30 27.18
C GLN A 231 17.15 -7.65 26.28
N VAL A 232 16.72 -8.35 25.22
CA VAL A 232 15.76 -7.83 24.25
C VAL A 232 14.35 -8.30 24.63
N ASP A 233 13.42 -7.34 24.70
CA ASP A 233 12.01 -7.64 24.90
C ASP A 233 11.36 -8.08 23.57
N PHE A 234 11.03 -9.37 23.50
CA PHE A 234 10.31 -9.97 22.38
C PHE A 234 8.84 -10.29 22.68
N SER A 235 8.29 -9.83 23.81
CA SER A 235 6.93 -10.13 24.25
C SER A 235 5.85 -9.87 23.20
N SER A 236 6.03 -8.83 22.38
CA SER A 236 5.12 -8.48 21.29
C SER A 236 4.99 -9.60 20.24
N LEU A 237 6.07 -10.34 19.94
CA LEU A 237 6.02 -11.44 18.97
C LEU A 237 5.11 -12.57 19.44
N ARG A 238 5.15 -12.89 20.74
CA ARG A 238 4.34 -13.96 21.33
C ARG A 238 2.84 -13.71 21.14
N GLY A 239 2.38 -12.48 21.38
CA GLY A 239 0.98 -12.11 21.17
C GLY A 239 0.59 -12.02 19.69
N ILE A 240 1.52 -11.63 18.81
CA ILE A 240 1.26 -11.55 17.37
C ILE A 240 1.06 -12.93 16.76
N PHE A 241 1.96 -13.87 17.09
CA PHE A 241 2.03 -15.20 16.51
C PHE A 241 1.36 -16.29 17.35
N ASP A 242 0.54 -15.90 18.33
CA ASP A 242 -0.23 -16.84 19.15
C ASP A 242 -0.99 -17.84 18.25
N PRO A 243 -0.80 -19.17 18.45
CA PRO A 243 -1.48 -20.20 17.65
C PRO A 243 -3.00 -20.05 17.61
N ALA A 244 -3.62 -19.46 18.64
CA ALA A 244 -5.05 -19.21 18.70
C ALA A 244 -5.54 -18.19 17.65
N ARG A 245 -4.65 -17.32 17.12
CA ARG A 245 -4.98 -16.38 16.04
C ARG A 245 -5.01 -17.04 14.66
N GLY A 246 -4.43 -18.23 14.52
CA GLY A 246 -4.31 -18.94 13.25
C GLY A 246 -3.28 -18.31 12.30
N PRO A 247 -3.19 -18.81 11.06
CA PRO A 247 -2.22 -18.34 10.08
C PRO A 247 -2.50 -16.91 9.63
N LEU A 248 -1.43 -16.16 9.44
CA LEU A 248 -1.44 -14.74 9.08
C LEU A 248 -0.98 -14.55 7.63
N ARG A 249 -1.52 -13.51 6.98
CA ARG A 249 -0.95 -12.93 5.76
C ARG A 249 -0.04 -11.77 6.15
N ILE A 250 1.23 -11.86 5.80
CA ILE A 250 2.26 -10.93 6.28
C ILE A 250 2.85 -10.16 5.10
N LEU A 251 2.80 -8.83 5.15
CA LEU A 251 3.56 -7.97 4.24
C LEU A 251 4.94 -7.70 4.84
N TYR A 252 5.98 -8.28 4.25
CA TYR A 252 7.37 -8.12 4.68
C TYR A 252 8.05 -6.98 3.90
N LEU A 253 8.58 -5.99 4.62
CA LEU A 253 9.31 -4.85 4.06
C LEU A 253 10.80 -4.96 4.43
N PRO A 254 11.65 -5.51 3.55
CA PRO A 254 13.09 -5.61 3.79
C PRO A 254 13.76 -4.23 3.68
N ARG A 255 14.96 -4.11 4.25
CA ARG A 255 15.71 -2.84 4.23
C ARG A 255 16.82 -2.79 3.20
N ALA A 256 17.71 -3.78 3.20
CA ALA A 256 18.99 -3.70 2.51
C ALA A 256 19.37 -5.04 1.90
N SER A 257 20.04 -5.00 0.75
CA SER A 257 20.79 -6.11 0.17
C SER A 257 21.86 -6.58 1.15
N GLY A 258 22.30 -7.82 1.01
CA GLY A 258 22.98 -8.55 2.06
C GLY A 258 22.01 -9.03 3.13
N GLY A 259 21.37 -8.11 3.84
CA GLY A 259 20.39 -8.41 4.88
C GLY A 259 19.15 -9.18 4.38
N ILE A 260 18.79 -9.03 3.10
CA ILE A 260 17.67 -9.75 2.47
C ILE A 260 17.83 -11.27 2.49
N ILE A 261 19.07 -11.78 2.46
CA ILE A 261 19.32 -13.22 2.53
C ILE A 261 18.88 -13.79 3.90
N LEU A 262 19.11 -13.02 4.98
CA LEU A 262 18.63 -13.34 6.32
C LEU A 262 17.12 -13.08 6.46
N ASP A 263 16.59 -12.03 5.82
CA ASP A 263 15.13 -11.82 5.74
C ASP A 263 14.43 -13.03 5.13
N LEU A 264 15.00 -13.66 4.11
CA LEU A 264 14.45 -14.87 3.52
C LEU A 264 14.51 -16.09 4.45
N LYS A 265 15.42 -16.11 5.44
CA LYS A 265 15.37 -17.13 6.51
C LYS A 265 14.19 -16.87 7.45
N VAL A 266 13.95 -15.61 7.84
CA VAL A 266 12.75 -15.21 8.60
C VAL A 266 11.49 -15.62 7.85
N VAL A 267 11.41 -15.29 6.56
CA VAL A 267 10.26 -15.66 5.73
C VAL A 267 10.08 -17.17 5.67
N ARG A 268 11.13 -17.96 5.46
CA ARG A 268 11.02 -19.43 5.47
C ARG A 268 10.53 -19.98 6.81
N ALA A 269 10.95 -19.41 7.93
CA ALA A 269 10.43 -19.78 9.25
C ALA A 269 8.93 -19.49 9.37
N LEU A 270 8.48 -18.29 8.97
CA LEU A 270 7.06 -17.92 8.92
C LEU A 270 6.25 -18.87 8.01
N LEU A 271 6.80 -19.27 6.87
CA LEU A 271 6.14 -20.23 5.98
C LEU A 271 6.08 -21.63 6.62
N ARG A 272 7.08 -22.10 7.37
CA ARG A 272 6.97 -23.39 8.07
C ARG A 272 5.85 -23.38 9.12
N GLN A 273 5.62 -22.24 9.76
CA GLN A 273 4.54 -22.04 10.74
C GLN A 273 3.14 -21.88 10.11
N GLY A 274 3.01 -21.96 8.78
CA GLY A 274 1.71 -21.92 8.10
C GLY A 274 1.29 -20.53 7.62
N HIS A 275 2.06 -19.47 7.92
CA HIS A 275 1.78 -18.13 7.41
C HIS A 275 1.96 -18.04 5.88
N ARG A 276 1.43 -16.97 5.30
CA ARG A 276 1.67 -16.57 3.90
C ARG A 276 2.37 -15.23 3.89
N VAL A 277 3.35 -15.06 3.01
CA VAL A 277 4.18 -13.84 2.99
C VAL A 277 4.10 -13.18 1.62
N ILE A 278 3.86 -11.87 1.63
CA ILE A 278 4.06 -10.98 0.49
C ILE A 278 5.30 -10.14 0.81
N MET A 279 6.36 -10.22 0.00
CA MET A 279 7.55 -9.40 0.17
C MET A 279 7.53 -8.24 -0.84
N ALA A 280 7.72 -7.00 -0.37
CA ALA A 280 7.75 -5.84 -1.24
C ALA A 280 9.18 -5.30 -1.42
N LEU A 281 9.68 -5.30 -2.66
CA LEU A 281 10.99 -4.77 -3.03
C LEU A 281 10.85 -3.43 -3.76
N LYS A 282 11.96 -2.69 -3.89
CA LYS A 282 11.94 -1.42 -4.64
C LYS A 282 11.74 -1.67 -6.14
N GLU A 283 11.07 -0.74 -6.81
CA GLU A 283 10.93 -0.73 -8.28
C GLU A 283 12.24 -0.37 -8.98
N GLY A 284 13.16 0.31 -8.29
CA GLY A 284 14.45 0.65 -8.86
C GLY A 284 15.38 1.26 -7.84
N PHE A 285 16.47 1.87 -8.33
CA PHE A 285 17.58 2.29 -7.47
C PHE A 285 17.15 3.15 -6.27
N TYR A 286 17.47 2.63 -5.08
CA TYR A 286 17.44 3.36 -3.81
C TYR A 286 18.56 2.85 -2.90
N PHE A 287 19.79 3.27 -3.20
CA PHE A 287 21.02 2.88 -2.49
C PHE A 287 21.16 1.36 -2.35
N ASP A 288 21.30 0.89 -1.11
CA ASP A 288 21.48 -0.51 -0.73
C ASP A 288 20.16 -1.29 -0.67
N SER A 289 19.02 -0.68 -1.01
CA SER A 289 17.74 -1.38 -0.95
C SER A 289 17.62 -2.40 -2.08
N PRO A 290 17.11 -3.61 -1.80
CA PRO A 290 16.89 -4.63 -2.81
C PRO A 290 15.78 -4.22 -3.76
N THR A 291 15.97 -4.51 -5.05
CA THR A 291 14.99 -4.22 -6.11
C THR A 291 14.46 -5.52 -6.72
N VAL A 292 13.28 -5.45 -7.34
CA VAL A 292 12.71 -6.60 -8.08
C VAL A 292 13.60 -7.05 -9.26
N TRP A 293 14.44 -6.15 -9.77
CA TRP A 293 15.34 -6.40 -10.91
C TRP A 293 16.70 -6.99 -10.50
N ASP A 294 17.01 -7.03 -9.19
CA ASP A 294 18.32 -7.47 -8.73
C ASP A 294 18.59 -8.95 -9.09
N LEU A 295 17.53 -9.76 -9.21
CA LEU A 295 17.60 -11.18 -9.56
C LEU A 295 18.23 -11.44 -10.94
N GLU A 296 18.06 -10.52 -11.88
CA GLU A 296 18.61 -10.68 -13.24
C GLU A 296 20.15 -10.63 -13.22
N SER A 297 20.73 -9.93 -12.25
CA SER A 297 22.17 -9.69 -12.17
C SER A 297 22.86 -10.40 -11.02
N ASP A 298 22.11 -10.89 -10.03
CA ASP A 298 22.60 -11.55 -8.84
C ASP A 298 22.14 -13.02 -8.76
N PRO A 299 23.00 -13.98 -9.13
CA PRO A 299 22.64 -15.40 -9.11
C PRO A 299 22.42 -15.95 -7.69
N ILE A 300 23.03 -15.34 -6.66
CA ILE A 300 22.82 -15.76 -5.26
C ILE A 300 21.41 -15.38 -4.85
N LEU A 301 21.00 -14.14 -5.14
CA LEU A 301 19.65 -13.68 -4.84
C LEU A 301 18.61 -14.48 -5.63
N ALA A 302 18.87 -14.75 -6.92
CA ALA A 302 18.00 -15.58 -7.75
C ALA A 302 17.81 -16.99 -7.16
N SER A 303 18.88 -17.62 -6.69
CA SER A 303 18.83 -18.93 -6.02
C SER A 303 18.00 -18.91 -4.74
N GLU A 304 18.14 -17.86 -3.91
CA GLU A 304 17.37 -17.75 -2.66
C GLU A 304 15.86 -17.56 -2.90
N PHE A 305 15.48 -16.98 -4.05
CA PHE A 305 14.11 -16.71 -4.46
C PHE A 305 13.50 -17.78 -5.40
N LYS A 306 14.17 -18.91 -5.64
CA LYS A 306 13.74 -19.92 -6.62
C LYS A 306 12.28 -20.40 -6.50
N ASP A 307 11.74 -20.43 -5.28
CA ASP A 307 10.38 -20.91 -4.98
C ASP A 307 9.36 -19.76 -4.79
N ALA A 308 9.78 -18.51 -5.04
CA ALA A 308 8.94 -17.33 -4.89
C ALA A 308 8.25 -16.96 -6.20
N PHE A 309 7.00 -16.51 -6.10
CA PHE A 309 6.25 -16.00 -7.25
C PHE A 309 6.41 -14.49 -7.40
N PHE A 310 6.97 -14.04 -8.52
CA PHE A 310 7.13 -12.61 -8.81
C PHE A 310 5.94 -12.07 -9.57
N MET A 311 5.18 -11.19 -8.92
CA MET A 311 4.09 -10.47 -9.56
C MET A 311 4.60 -9.18 -10.18
N GLN A 312 4.70 -9.17 -11.51
CA GLN A 312 5.22 -8.04 -12.29
C GLN A 312 4.19 -6.91 -12.49
N ASN A 313 2.89 -7.21 -12.36
CA ASN A 313 1.85 -6.21 -12.56
C ASN A 313 1.77 -5.25 -11.35
N ASN A 314 2.19 -4.00 -11.53
CA ASN A 314 2.11 -2.92 -10.53
C ASN A 314 0.70 -2.34 -10.31
N ARG A 315 -0.29 -2.82 -11.08
CA ARG A 315 -1.70 -2.44 -10.97
C ARG A 315 -2.63 -3.66 -10.82
N ALA A 316 -2.10 -4.75 -10.26
CA ALA A 316 -2.81 -6.02 -10.10
C ALA A 316 -4.13 -5.85 -9.34
N SER A 317 -5.22 -6.37 -9.90
CA SER A 317 -6.54 -6.36 -9.29
C SER A 317 -6.59 -7.19 -7.99
N LYS A 318 -7.65 -7.00 -7.20
CA LYS A 318 -7.89 -7.83 -6.01
C LYS A 318 -7.91 -9.33 -6.35
N ASN A 319 -8.56 -9.70 -7.45
CA ASN A 319 -8.63 -11.09 -7.92
C ASN A 319 -7.26 -11.68 -8.24
N GLU A 320 -6.45 -10.96 -9.01
CA GLU A 320 -5.10 -11.40 -9.39
C GLU A 320 -4.20 -11.59 -8.16
N LEU A 321 -4.26 -10.65 -7.20
CA LEU A 321 -3.49 -10.74 -5.96
C LEU A 321 -3.96 -11.89 -5.07
N LEU A 322 -5.28 -12.07 -4.92
CA LEU A 322 -5.83 -13.17 -4.13
C LEU A 322 -5.55 -14.54 -4.76
N GLN A 323 -5.61 -14.65 -6.08
CA GLN A 323 -5.25 -15.86 -6.80
C GLN A 323 -3.77 -16.21 -6.58
N ALA A 324 -2.86 -15.25 -6.82
CA ALA A 324 -1.43 -15.46 -6.63
C ALA A 324 -1.09 -15.86 -5.19
N THR A 325 -1.73 -15.22 -4.20
CA THR A 325 -1.50 -15.54 -2.79
C THR A 325 -2.15 -16.83 -2.33
N ARG A 326 -3.10 -17.42 -3.09
CA ARG A 326 -3.61 -18.77 -2.85
C ARG A 326 -2.68 -19.83 -3.43
N GLU A 327 -2.25 -19.64 -4.67
CA GLU A 327 -1.40 -20.56 -5.43
C GLU A 327 0.03 -20.59 -4.89
N HIS A 328 0.53 -19.46 -4.39
CA HIS A 328 1.89 -19.32 -3.90
C HIS A 328 1.92 -18.85 -2.45
N ARG A 329 2.82 -19.43 -1.66
CA ARG A 329 2.99 -19.09 -0.24
C ARG A 329 3.89 -17.87 -0.03
N LEU A 330 4.82 -17.63 -0.95
CA LEU A 330 5.68 -16.45 -1.02
C LEU A 330 5.44 -15.72 -2.34
N VAL A 331 4.86 -14.53 -2.25
CA VAL A 331 4.66 -13.63 -3.40
C VAL A 331 5.60 -12.44 -3.24
N VAL A 332 6.32 -12.09 -4.30
CA VAL A 332 7.19 -10.91 -4.35
C VAL A 332 6.56 -9.87 -5.27
N ILE A 333 6.46 -8.63 -4.77
CA ILE A 333 5.91 -7.50 -5.51
C ILE A 333 6.89 -6.34 -5.52
N SER A 334 6.73 -5.45 -6.49
CA SER A 334 7.35 -4.13 -6.43
C SER A 334 6.49 -3.16 -5.62
N ASP A 335 7.13 -2.38 -4.76
CA ASP A 335 6.50 -1.27 -4.07
C ASP A 335 6.21 -0.06 -4.99
N GLY A 336 6.70 -0.08 -6.24
CA GLY A 336 6.49 0.98 -7.23
C GLY A 336 7.37 2.21 -7.05
N THR A 337 8.28 2.22 -6.07
CA THR A 337 9.03 3.41 -5.66
C THR A 337 10.55 3.29 -5.87
N ARG A 338 11.19 4.45 -5.97
CA ARG A 338 12.65 4.63 -5.92
C ARG A 338 13.04 5.60 -4.80
N GLU A 339 12.31 5.53 -3.69
CA GLU A 339 12.45 6.43 -2.55
C GLU A 339 12.09 5.74 -1.24
N ARG A 340 12.31 6.45 -0.13
CA ARG A 340 11.82 6.02 1.19
C ARG A 340 10.31 5.82 1.14
N PHE A 341 9.79 4.86 1.92
CA PHE A 341 8.37 4.56 2.00
C PHE A 341 7.50 5.83 2.06
N ASN A 342 6.56 5.89 1.12
CA ASN A 342 5.63 6.98 0.92
C ASN A 342 4.32 6.42 0.32
N PRO A 343 3.24 6.30 1.12
CA PRO A 343 1.95 5.75 0.67
C PRO A 343 1.38 6.42 -0.58
N TYR A 344 1.68 7.70 -0.81
CA TYR A 344 1.23 8.40 -2.01
C TYR A 344 1.87 7.89 -3.29
N ARG A 345 3.02 7.22 -3.20
CA ARG A 345 3.85 6.89 -4.38
C ARG A 345 3.94 5.39 -4.62
N THR A 346 3.38 4.57 -3.75
CA THR A 346 3.42 3.12 -3.88
C THR A 346 2.57 2.64 -5.06
N SER A 347 2.91 1.47 -5.60
CA SER A 347 2.10 0.79 -6.61
C SER A 347 0.72 0.45 -6.07
N VAL A 348 -0.27 0.30 -6.97
CA VAL A 348 -1.62 -0.12 -6.57
C VAL A 348 -1.59 -1.55 -6.02
N THR A 349 -0.74 -2.40 -6.60
CA THR A 349 -0.48 -3.76 -6.10
C THR A 349 0.03 -3.73 -4.66
N PHE A 350 0.95 -2.84 -4.31
CA PHE A 350 1.43 -2.69 -2.95
C PHE A 350 0.32 -2.24 -1.99
N ALA A 351 -0.46 -1.23 -2.36
CA ALA A 351 -1.57 -0.75 -1.51
C ALA A 351 -2.60 -1.86 -1.25
N ARG A 352 -2.89 -2.69 -2.26
CA ARG A 352 -3.74 -3.88 -2.12
C ARG A 352 -3.10 -4.97 -1.25
N ALA A 353 -1.81 -5.25 -1.43
CA ALA A 353 -1.08 -6.20 -0.59
C ALA A 353 -1.08 -5.78 0.88
N TRP A 354 -0.92 -4.49 1.17
CA TRP A 354 -1.10 -3.95 2.52
C TRP A 354 -2.50 -4.24 3.04
N LYS A 355 -3.53 -3.90 2.26
CA LYS A 355 -4.92 -4.15 2.64
C LYS A 355 -5.19 -5.64 2.89
N GLU A 356 -4.70 -6.55 2.06
CA GLU A 356 -5.00 -7.97 2.21
C GLU A 356 -4.22 -8.64 3.35
N SER A 357 -3.15 -8.01 3.82
CA SER A 357 -2.34 -8.50 4.95
C SER A 357 -3.05 -8.34 6.29
N ASP A 358 -2.61 -9.10 7.29
CA ASP A 358 -3.01 -9.00 8.69
C ASP A 358 -1.94 -8.23 9.48
N LEU A 359 -0.67 -8.47 9.15
CA LEU A 359 0.51 -7.87 9.76
C LEU A 359 1.43 -7.27 8.68
N VAL A 360 1.99 -6.09 8.94
CA VAL A 360 3.12 -5.55 8.19
C VAL A 360 4.37 -5.63 9.06
N LEU A 361 5.36 -6.38 8.58
CA LEU A 361 6.64 -6.58 9.28
C LEU A 361 7.72 -5.80 8.54
N ALA A 362 8.22 -4.73 9.16
CA ALA A 362 9.08 -3.76 8.49
C ALA A 362 10.46 -3.65 9.15
N LYS A 363 11.51 -3.93 8.37
CA LYS A 363 12.88 -3.83 8.84
C LYS A 363 13.46 -2.44 8.56
N GLY A 364 14.02 -1.80 9.58
CA GLY A 364 14.85 -0.60 9.45
C GLY A 364 14.26 0.69 10.04
N GLU A 365 15.14 1.54 10.57
CA GLU A 365 14.79 2.80 11.24
C GLU A 365 13.97 3.77 10.36
N ALA A 366 14.15 3.71 9.03
CA ALA A 366 13.39 4.54 8.10
C ALA A 366 11.87 4.28 8.19
N TYR A 367 11.46 3.04 8.48
CA TYR A 367 10.06 2.69 8.73
C TYR A 367 9.59 3.12 10.11
N TYR A 368 10.45 3.05 11.13
CA TYR A 368 10.14 3.56 12.48
C TYR A 368 9.75 5.03 12.43
N ARG A 369 10.51 5.84 11.68
CA ARG A 369 10.20 7.27 11.47
C ARG A 369 8.89 7.53 10.73
N ARG A 370 8.33 6.54 10.02
CA ARG A 370 7.10 6.66 9.21
C ARG A 370 5.87 6.03 9.87
N PHE A 371 6.07 4.96 10.63
CA PHE A 371 4.99 4.16 11.20
C PHE A 371 4.78 4.47 12.68
N ILE A 372 5.87 4.71 13.42
CA ILE A 372 5.82 4.87 14.88
C ILE A 372 5.87 6.34 15.28
N ASN A 373 6.78 7.14 14.70
CA ASN A 373 6.89 8.58 14.99
C ASN A 373 5.79 9.45 14.33
N THR A 374 4.62 8.89 14.12
CA THR A 374 3.45 9.63 13.65
C THR A 374 2.22 9.31 14.49
N SER A 375 1.40 10.32 14.75
CA SER A 375 0.10 10.17 15.42
C SER A 375 -0.93 9.42 14.59
N HIS A 376 -0.77 9.36 13.26
CA HIS A 376 -1.71 8.63 12.42
C HIS A 376 -1.68 7.12 12.70
N GLU A 377 -2.86 6.54 12.80
CA GLU A 377 -3.04 5.09 12.89
C GLU A 377 -3.01 4.44 11.51
N PHE A 378 -2.70 3.15 11.46
CA PHE A 378 -2.63 2.38 10.22
C PHE A 378 -3.69 1.30 10.21
N THR A 379 -4.11 0.91 9.01
CA THR A 379 -5.19 -0.07 8.85
C THR A 379 -4.80 -1.49 9.24
N ARG A 380 -3.52 -1.77 9.51
CA ARG A 380 -2.99 -3.11 9.81
C ARG A 380 -2.07 -3.07 11.02
N ASP A 381 -1.93 -4.22 11.67
CA ASP A 381 -0.94 -4.40 12.74
C ASP A 381 0.45 -4.16 12.14
N LEU A 382 1.28 -3.33 12.78
CA LEU A 382 2.64 -3.03 12.32
C LEU A 382 3.66 -3.49 13.35
N LEU A 383 4.67 -4.23 12.89
CA LEU A 383 5.86 -4.52 13.67
C LEU A 383 7.08 -3.94 12.96
N VAL A 384 7.78 -3.03 13.62
CA VAL A 384 8.99 -2.40 13.10
C VAL A 384 10.18 -2.77 13.95
N PHE A 385 11.27 -3.23 13.32
CA PHE A 385 12.49 -3.62 14.04
C PHE A 385 13.76 -3.17 13.32
N PHE A 386 14.78 -2.80 14.10
CA PHE A 386 16.07 -2.32 13.60
C PHE A 386 17.11 -2.25 14.72
N ILE A 387 18.40 -2.14 14.37
CA ILE A 387 19.45 -1.71 15.31
C ILE A 387 19.64 -0.20 15.19
N ASP A 388 19.60 0.50 16.32
CA ASP A 388 19.78 1.95 16.40
C ASP A 388 21.26 2.38 16.23
N ALA A 389 21.51 3.69 16.26
CA ALA A 389 22.86 4.23 16.09
C ALA A 389 23.82 3.86 17.23
N GLN A 390 23.29 3.41 18.38
CA GLN A 390 24.06 2.94 19.54
C GLN A 390 24.31 1.43 19.49
N GLY A 391 23.86 0.72 18.44
CA GLY A 391 24.02 -0.72 18.32
C GLY A 391 22.95 -1.52 19.06
N LYS A 392 21.94 -0.87 19.66
CA LYS A 392 20.88 -1.56 20.39
C LYS A 392 19.74 -1.98 19.46
N PHE A 393 19.30 -3.23 19.59
CA PHE A 393 18.11 -3.71 18.89
C PHE A 393 16.85 -3.05 19.45
N ARG A 394 16.00 -2.59 18.54
CA ARG A 394 14.73 -1.92 18.81
C ARG A 394 13.63 -2.63 18.07
N MET A 395 12.51 -2.87 18.75
CA MET A 395 11.30 -3.40 18.18
C MET A 395 10.10 -2.61 18.70
N TYR A 396 9.19 -2.25 17.81
CA TYR A 396 8.00 -1.47 18.12
C TYR A 396 6.80 -2.09 17.44
N PHE A 397 5.76 -2.36 18.23
CA PHE A 397 4.48 -2.82 17.75
C PHE A 397 3.45 -1.68 17.79
N LYS A 398 2.75 -1.47 16.68
CA LYS A 398 1.62 -0.52 16.58
C LYS A 398 0.39 -1.30 16.13
N PRO A 399 -0.57 -1.57 17.04
CA PRO A 399 -1.76 -2.36 16.69
C PRO A 399 -2.66 -1.58 15.74
N LYS A 400 -3.40 -2.32 14.91
CA LYS A 400 -4.52 -1.79 14.15
C LYS A 400 -5.60 -1.25 15.12
N PRO A 401 -6.18 -0.07 14.86
CA PRO A 401 -7.25 0.44 15.72
C PRO A 401 -8.54 -0.39 15.60
N ALA A 402 -9.28 -0.50 16.70
CA ALA A 402 -10.47 -1.36 16.81
C ALA A 402 -11.61 -0.96 15.85
N HIS A 403 -11.69 0.32 15.48
CA HIS A 403 -12.72 0.83 14.57
C HIS A 403 -12.47 0.41 13.10
N VAL A 404 -11.24 0.02 12.73
CA VAL A 404 -10.94 -0.45 11.36
C VAL A 404 -11.35 -1.91 11.20
N ARG A 405 -12.49 -2.10 10.53
CA ARG A 405 -12.99 -3.42 10.14
C ARG A 405 -12.30 -3.91 8.88
N LYS A 406 -11.94 -5.20 8.87
CA LYS A 406 -11.47 -5.91 7.68
C LYS A 406 -12.55 -6.91 7.30
N PHE A 407 -13.12 -6.76 6.11
CA PHE A 407 -14.00 -7.78 5.56
C PHE A 407 -13.14 -8.92 5.02
N SER A 408 -13.29 -10.12 5.60
CA SER A 408 -12.64 -11.30 5.05
C SER A 408 -13.24 -11.63 3.70
N GLU A 409 -12.48 -12.34 2.88
CA GLU A 409 -13.00 -12.86 1.62
C GLU A 409 -14.25 -13.71 1.85
N ASP A 410 -14.21 -14.63 2.82
CA ASP A 410 -15.34 -15.51 3.13
C ASP A 410 -16.59 -14.72 3.54
N ALA A 411 -16.43 -13.61 4.26
CA ALA A 411 -17.54 -12.73 4.62
C ALA A 411 -18.15 -12.06 3.37
N ILE A 412 -17.31 -11.62 2.43
CA ILE A 412 -17.78 -11.01 1.17
C ILE A 412 -18.46 -12.07 0.29
N LEU A 413 -17.88 -13.28 0.21
CA LEU A 413 -18.47 -14.40 -0.53
C LEU A 413 -19.81 -14.83 0.07
N ALA A 414 -19.91 -14.93 1.39
CA ALA A 414 -21.15 -15.25 2.08
C ALA A 414 -22.24 -14.20 1.81
N LYS A 415 -21.89 -12.91 1.79
CA LYS A 415 -22.82 -11.83 1.38
C LYS A 415 -23.27 -12.00 -0.07
N ALA A 416 -22.34 -12.22 -1.00
CA ALA A 416 -22.66 -12.46 -2.41
C ALA A 416 -23.61 -13.66 -2.58
N ASP A 417 -23.31 -14.78 -1.91
CA ASP A 417 -24.12 -16.01 -1.97
C ASP A 417 -25.51 -15.80 -1.33
N GLY A 418 -25.60 -14.96 -0.30
CA GLY A 418 -26.86 -14.51 0.28
C GLY A 418 -27.72 -13.74 -0.73
N ILE A 419 -27.13 -12.78 -1.46
CA ILE A 419 -27.82 -12.02 -2.51
C ILE A 419 -28.25 -12.96 -3.65
N ILE A 420 -27.36 -13.85 -4.10
CA ILE A 420 -27.67 -14.85 -5.14
C ILE A 420 -28.83 -15.75 -4.72
N SER A 421 -28.90 -16.13 -3.44
CA SER A 421 -30.00 -16.92 -2.90
C SER A 421 -31.34 -16.14 -2.90
N GLN A 422 -31.31 -14.83 -2.63
CA GLN A 422 -32.49 -13.98 -2.77
C GLN A 422 -32.95 -13.86 -4.22
N MET A 423 -32.01 -13.66 -5.16
CA MET A 423 -32.32 -13.61 -6.60
C MET A 423 -32.94 -14.91 -7.10
N ARG A 424 -32.38 -16.06 -6.67
CA ARG A 424 -32.91 -17.37 -7.01
C ARG A 424 -34.36 -17.53 -6.53
N ARG A 425 -34.64 -17.15 -5.27
CA ARG A 425 -36.01 -17.19 -4.71
C ARG A 425 -36.97 -16.26 -5.47
N ALA A 426 -36.53 -15.06 -5.82
CA ALA A 426 -37.33 -14.12 -6.60
C ALA A 426 -37.68 -14.70 -7.98
N ARG A 427 -36.70 -15.29 -8.67
CA ARG A 427 -36.90 -15.94 -9.97
C ARG A 427 -37.85 -17.15 -9.86
N SER A 428 -37.71 -17.98 -8.83
CA SER A 428 -38.62 -19.10 -8.56
C SER A 428 -40.04 -18.65 -8.25
N ALA A 429 -40.22 -17.44 -7.70
CA ALA A 429 -41.52 -16.82 -7.47
C ALA A 429 -42.08 -16.09 -8.72
N GLY A 430 -41.46 -16.28 -9.90
CA GLY A 430 -41.89 -15.65 -11.15
C GLY A 430 -41.58 -14.16 -11.25
N LYS A 431 -40.74 -13.60 -10.36
CA LYS A 431 -40.36 -12.19 -10.40
C LYS A 431 -39.22 -11.95 -11.39
N THR A 432 -39.28 -10.81 -12.08
CA THR A 432 -38.18 -10.27 -12.88
C THR A 432 -37.09 -9.74 -11.96
N VAL A 433 -35.85 -10.23 -12.09
CA VAL A 433 -34.72 -9.74 -11.30
C VAL A 433 -33.98 -8.65 -12.06
N MET A 434 -33.91 -7.46 -11.48
CA MET A 434 -33.25 -6.29 -12.05
C MET A 434 -32.03 -5.87 -11.21
N PHE A 435 -30.88 -5.66 -11.86
CA PHE A 435 -29.73 -5.00 -11.25
C PHE A 435 -29.66 -3.53 -11.69
N TYR A 436 -29.55 -2.61 -10.75
CA TYR A 436 -29.49 -1.17 -11.04
C TYR A 436 -28.07 -0.61 -10.81
N SER A 437 -27.34 -0.38 -11.90
CA SER A 437 -25.99 0.22 -11.94
C SER A 437 -26.06 1.75 -11.93
N ALA A 438 -25.48 2.41 -10.92
CA ALA A 438 -25.54 3.86 -10.78
C ALA A 438 -24.18 4.50 -10.44
N ILE A 439 -24.09 5.83 -10.67
CA ILE A 439 -22.90 6.60 -10.30
C ILE A 439 -22.81 6.68 -8.79
N VAL A 440 -21.88 5.93 -8.19
CA VAL A 440 -21.55 6.04 -6.76
C VAL A 440 -20.05 6.27 -6.62
N GLY A 441 -19.68 7.36 -5.94
CA GLY A 441 -18.29 7.73 -5.68
C GLY A 441 -17.51 8.34 -6.85
N SER A 442 -18.09 8.46 -8.04
CA SER A 442 -17.40 9.04 -9.21
C SER A 442 -17.55 10.54 -9.40
N ILE A 443 -18.38 11.18 -8.57
CA ILE A 443 -18.45 12.64 -8.49
C ILE A 443 -17.78 13.06 -7.17
N PRO A 444 -16.63 13.77 -7.22
CA PRO A 444 -15.89 14.15 -6.02
C PRO A 444 -16.74 14.84 -4.96
N GLY A 445 -16.65 14.37 -3.70
CA GLY A 445 -17.40 14.94 -2.57
C GLY A 445 -18.92 14.69 -2.58
N GLN A 446 -19.45 13.90 -3.53
CA GLN A 446 -20.89 13.70 -3.70
C GLN A 446 -21.37 12.28 -3.37
N VAL A 447 -20.60 11.46 -2.65
CA VAL A 447 -20.95 10.06 -2.33
C VAL A 447 -22.31 9.96 -1.61
N LYS A 448 -22.53 10.77 -0.57
CA LYS A 448 -23.77 10.76 0.21
C LYS A 448 -24.98 11.13 -0.67
N LEU A 449 -24.84 12.17 -1.48
CA LEU A 449 -25.89 12.59 -2.43
C LEU A 449 -26.12 11.54 -3.52
N ALA A 450 -25.06 10.88 -4.00
CA ALA A 450 -25.16 9.81 -4.98
C ALA A 450 -25.96 8.62 -4.45
N ILE A 451 -25.73 8.22 -3.20
CA ILE A 451 -26.51 7.17 -2.52
C ILE A 451 -27.97 7.63 -2.33
N GLU A 452 -28.21 8.89 -1.97
CA GLU A 452 -29.56 9.46 -1.82
C GLU A 452 -30.34 9.43 -3.15
N VAL A 453 -29.71 9.88 -4.25
CA VAL A 453 -30.25 9.85 -5.62
C VAL A 453 -30.58 8.41 -6.03
N LEU A 454 -29.63 7.49 -5.84
CA LEU A 454 -29.79 6.06 -6.13
C LEU A 454 -30.97 5.45 -5.37
N ASN A 455 -31.02 5.62 -4.05
CA ASN A 455 -32.07 5.06 -3.20
C ASN A 455 -33.45 5.61 -3.56
N THR A 456 -33.53 6.92 -3.85
CA THR A 456 -34.77 7.58 -4.26
C THR A 456 -35.29 6.98 -5.56
N PHE A 457 -34.43 6.80 -6.56
CA PHE A 457 -34.86 6.25 -7.84
C PHE A 457 -35.28 4.80 -7.73
N VAL A 458 -34.54 3.97 -6.99
CA VAL A 458 -34.92 2.57 -6.80
C VAL A 458 -36.26 2.46 -6.07
N ALA A 459 -36.52 3.30 -5.06
CA ALA A 459 -37.83 3.35 -4.40
C ALA A 459 -38.95 3.68 -5.39
N HIS A 460 -38.73 4.63 -6.30
CA HIS A 460 -39.67 4.97 -7.37
C HIS A 460 -39.89 3.81 -8.35
N LEU A 461 -38.83 3.09 -8.75
CA LEU A 461 -38.97 1.90 -9.59
C LEU A 461 -39.77 0.80 -8.89
N ARG A 462 -39.50 0.55 -7.60
CA ARG A 462 -40.24 -0.43 -6.78
C ARG A 462 -41.72 -0.09 -6.66
N SER A 463 -42.10 1.19 -6.62
CA SER A 463 -43.52 1.59 -6.59
C SER A 463 -44.23 1.49 -7.94
N ARG A 464 -43.48 1.44 -9.04
CA ARG A 464 -44.04 1.45 -10.42
C ARG A 464 -44.01 0.08 -11.09
N LEU A 465 -43.03 -0.76 -10.77
CA LEU A 465 -42.80 -2.04 -11.43
C LEU A 465 -43.32 -3.18 -10.54
N GLU A 466 -44.50 -3.69 -10.89
CA GLU A 466 -45.05 -4.89 -10.26
C GLU A 466 -44.22 -6.13 -10.65
N GLY A 467 -44.17 -7.14 -9.76
CA GLY A 467 -43.48 -8.40 -10.05
C GLY A 467 -41.97 -8.29 -10.26
N THR A 468 -41.33 -7.17 -9.89
CA THR A 468 -39.89 -6.95 -10.10
C THR A 468 -39.13 -6.94 -8.78
N PHE A 469 -38.03 -7.70 -8.71
CA PHE A 469 -37.08 -7.68 -7.60
C PHE A 469 -35.85 -6.87 -8.01
N ILE A 470 -35.70 -5.67 -7.44
CA ILE A 470 -34.62 -4.73 -7.80
C ILE A 470 -33.50 -4.80 -6.77
N ILE A 471 -32.31 -5.16 -7.25
CA ILE A 471 -31.05 -5.11 -6.50
C ILE A 471 -30.52 -3.68 -6.59
N ASN A 472 -30.47 -3.03 -5.43
CA ASN A 472 -29.88 -1.72 -5.27
C ASN A 472 -28.48 -1.85 -4.66
N PRO A 473 -27.40 -1.56 -5.40
CA PRO A 473 -26.06 -1.66 -4.85
C PRO A 473 -25.82 -0.76 -3.62
N GLY A 474 -26.55 0.36 -3.53
CA GLY A 474 -26.48 1.30 -2.40
C GLY A 474 -26.97 0.73 -1.07
N GLU A 475 -27.82 -0.31 -1.09
CA GLU A 475 -28.34 -0.98 0.11
C GLU A 475 -27.32 -1.92 0.77
N TYR A 476 -26.27 -2.31 0.04
CA TYR A 476 -25.26 -3.26 0.51
C TYR A 476 -23.91 -2.59 0.76
N PHE A 477 -23.87 -1.26 0.80
CA PHE A 477 -22.69 -0.52 1.23
C PHE A 477 -22.58 -0.55 2.75
N GLU A 478 -21.51 -1.15 3.27
CA GLU A 478 -21.21 -1.14 4.71
C GLU A 478 -19.92 -0.37 4.95
N GLU A 479 -19.92 0.40 6.03
CA GLU A 479 -18.75 1.14 6.46
C GLU A 479 -17.57 0.17 6.70
N GLY A 480 -16.46 0.41 5.98
CA GLY A 480 -15.28 -0.45 5.96
C GLY A 480 -15.15 -1.37 4.74
N MET A 481 -16.19 -1.51 3.89
CA MET A 481 -16.04 -2.06 2.55
C MET A 481 -15.54 -0.97 1.60
N ASP A 482 -14.56 -1.29 0.76
CA ASP A 482 -14.12 -0.39 -0.30
C ASP A 482 -14.67 -0.78 -1.67
N ALA A 483 -14.36 0.04 -2.68
CA ALA A 483 -14.79 -0.20 -4.05
C ALA A 483 -14.26 -1.53 -4.62
N ASP A 484 -13.09 -2.01 -4.21
CA ASP A 484 -12.56 -3.29 -4.67
C ASP A 484 -13.30 -4.48 -4.02
N ASP A 485 -13.68 -4.37 -2.74
CA ASP A 485 -14.52 -5.36 -2.05
C ASP A 485 -15.91 -5.46 -2.67
N LEU A 486 -16.52 -4.30 -2.95
CA LEU A 486 -17.83 -4.22 -3.59
C LEU A 486 -17.76 -4.77 -5.01
N MET A 487 -16.77 -4.37 -5.81
CA MET A 487 -16.61 -4.91 -7.16
C MET A 487 -16.37 -6.42 -7.15
N PHE A 488 -15.59 -6.95 -6.19
CA PHE A 488 -15.39 -8.38 -6.01
C PHE A 488 -16.70 -9.11 -5.71
N MET A 489 -17.50 -8.59 -4.79
CA MET A 489 -18.81 -9.12 -4.43
C MET A 489 -19.78 -9.08 -5.62
N TRP A 490 -19.88 -7.91 -6.26
CA TRP A 490 -20.83 -7.66 -7.34
C TRP A 490 -20.50 -8.45 -8.58
N GLU A 491 -19.23 -8.62 -8.95
CA GLU A 491 -18.87 -9.45 -10.09
C GLU A 491 -19.39 -10.89 -9.92
N ARG A 492 -19.31 -11.46 -8.71
CA ARG A 492 -19.87 -12.79 -8.42
C ARG A 492 -21.40 -12.80 -8.53
N VAL A 493 -22.08 -11.82 -7.95
CA VAL A 493 -23.55 -11.69 -8.01
C VAL A 493 -24.04 -11.50 -9.45
N GLN A 494 -23.39 -10.62 -10.20
CA GLN A 494 -23.73 -10.27 -11.58
C GLN A 494 -23.52 -11.43 -12.56
N ARG A 495 -22.47 -12.23 -12.34
CA ARG A 495 -22.18 -13.43 -13.14
C ARG A 495 -22.98 -14.67 -12.73
N SER A 496 -23.85 -14.58 -11.73
CA SER A 496 -24.63 -15.71 -11.21
C SER A 496 -25.69 -16.25 -12.20
N GLY A 497 -26.05 -15.48 -13.22
CA GLY A 497 -26.99 -15.89 -14.26
C GLY A 497 -28.47 -15.83 -13.87
N PHE A 498 -28.80 -15.10 -12.81
CA PHE A 498 -30.19 -14.88 -12.34
C PHE A 498 -30.75 -13.50 -12.72
N LEU A 499 -30.01 -12.67 -13.45
CA LEU A 499 -30.46 -11.35 -13.89
C LEU A 499 -31.34 -11.45 -15.15
N ASN A 500 -32.49 -10.77 -15.14
CA ASN A 500 -33.33 -10.59 -16.32
C ASN A 500 -33.09 -9.22 -16.96
N VAL A 501 -32.89 -8.19 -16.11
CA VAL A 501 -32.67 -6.82 -16.55
C VAL A 501 -31.43 -6.25 -15.87
N TRP A 502 -30.54 -5.67 -16.66
CA TRP A 502 -29.44 -4.85 -16.19
C TRP A 502 -29.70 -3.41 -16.61
N ARG A 503 -30.05 -2.56 -15.64
CA ARG A 503 -30.36 -1.15 -15.90
C ARG A 503 -29.19 -0.29 -15.45
N PHE A 504 -28.64 0.48 -16.37
CA PHE A 504 -27.66 1.54 -16.13
C PHE A 504 -28.38 2.88 -15.96
N GLN A 505 -28.03 3.60 -14.90
CA GLN A 505 -28.57 4.92 -14.59
C GLN A 505 -28.36 5.89 -15.76
N THR A 506 -29.44 6.55 -16.16
CA THR A 506 -29.44 7.63 -17.16
C THR A 506 -29.45 9.00 -16.49
N ASP A 507 -29.24 10.05 -17.28
CA ASP A 507 -29.47 11.43 -16.89
C ASP A 507 -30.92 11.67 -16.44
N MET A 508 -31.89 11.12 -17.19
CA MET A 508 -33.32 11.18 -16.83
C MET A 508 -33.62 10.53 -15.47
N ASP A 509 -32.95 9.43 -15.14
CA ASP A 509 -33.10 8.79 -13.83
C ASP A 509 -32.63 9.72 -12.70
N ILE A 510 -31.53 10.44 -12.92
CA ILE A 510 -30.96 11.40 -11.97
C ILE A 510 -31.88 12.61 -11.81
N GLU A 511 -32.32 13.21 -12.92
CA GLU A 511 -33.25 14.35 -12.90
C GLU A 511 -34.54 13.99 -12.16
N LYS A 512 -35.10 12.80 -12.43
CA LYS A 512 -36.29 12.32 -11.74
C LYS A 512 -36.06 12.12 -10.24
N SER A 513 -34.87 11.66 -9.85
CA SER A 513 -34.52 11.50 -8.45
C SER A 513 -34.49 12.85 -7.72
N PHE A 514 -33.86 13.86 -8.32
CA PHE A 514 -33.84 15.22 -7.76
C PHE A 514 -35.24 15.83 -7.66
N GLU A 515 -36.09 15.62 -8.67
CA GLU A 515 -37.50 16.00 -8.63
C GLU A 515 -38.24 15.36 -7.45
N LEU A 516 -38.10 14.04 -7.27
CA LEU A 516 -38.71 13.27 -6.17
C LEU A 516 -38.17 13.70 -4.79
N MET A 517 -36.93 14.18 -4.73
CA MET A 517 -36.31 14.75 -3.52
C MET A 517 -36.72 16.21 -3.26
N GLY A 518 -37.48 16.83 -4.17
CA GLY A 518 -37.85 18.25 -4.07
C GLY A 518 -36.67 19.21 -4.24
N LYS A 519 -35.59 18.78 -4.91
CA LYS A 519 -34.35 19.55 -5.10
C LYS A 519 -34.13 19.84 -6.58
N LYS A 520 -33.46 20.96 -6.90
CA LYS A 520 -32.97 21.21 -8.26
C LYS A 520 -31.69 20.40 -8.50
N VAL A 521 -31.49 19.94 -9.73
CA VAL A 521 -30.26 19.23 -10.14
C VAL A 521 -29.07 20.21 -10.04
N PRO A 522 -28.07 19.94 -9.19
CA PRO A 522 -26.89 20.79 -9.10
C PRO A 522 -26.08 20.76 -10.41
N PRO A 523 -25.34 21.82 -10.76
CA PRO A 523 -24.52 21.86 -11.98
C PRO A 523 -23.54 20.70 -12.10
N VAL A 524 -23.01 20.21 -10.97
CA VAL A 524 -22.08 19.07 -10.94
C VAL A 524 -22.72 17.74 -11.34
N TRP A 525 -24.06 17.64 -11.37
CA TRP A 525 -24.84 16.46 -11.75
C TRP A 525 -25.51 16.59 -13.11
N ALA A 526 -25.62 17.81 -13.65
CA ALA A 526 -26.33 18.07 -14.90
C ALA A 526 -25.71 17.28 -16.08
N GLY A 527 -26.56 16.54 -16.81
CA GLY A 527 -26.17 15.74 -17.98
C GLY A 527 -25.26 14.54 -17.68
N LYS A 528 -25.06 14.18 -16.41
CA LYS A 528 -24.29 12.99 -16.04
C LYS A 528 -25.17 11.76 -16.07
N ASP A 529 -24.55 10.62 -16.36
CA ASP A 529 -25.17 9.30 -16.34
C ASP A 529 -24.13 8.26 -15.88
N SER A 530 -24.53 6.99 -15.82
CA SER A 530 -23.64 5.88 -15.45
C SER A 530 -22.33 5.79 -16.24
N THR A 531 -22.19 6.44 -17.41
CA THR A 531 -20.91 6.45 -18.16
C THR A 531 -19.81 7.26 -17.47
N TYR A 532 -20.15 8.07 -16.47
CA TYR A 532 -19.22 8.81 -15.62
C TYR A 532 -18.66 7.97 -14.46
N SER A 533 -19.01 6.68 -14.36
CA SER A 533 -18.51 5.78 -13.31
C SER A 533 -17.59 4.70 -13.87
N THR A 534 -16.37 4.65 -13.34
CA THR A 534 -15.40 3.57 -13.64
C THR A 534 -15.91 2.19 -13.18
N GLY A 535 -16.74 2.16 -12.13
CA GLY A 535 -17.45 0.95 -11.69
C GLY A 535 -18.43 0.50 -12.77
N CYS A 536 -19.31 1.39 -13.21
CA CYS A 536 -20.29 1.11 -14.27
C CYS A 536 -19.62 0.72 -15.61
N THR A 537 -18.43 1.26 -15.95
CA THR A 537 -17.67 0.83 -17.13
C THR A 537 -17.25 -0.64 -17.05
N LYS A 538 -16.82 -1.11 -15.86
CA LYS A 538 -16.52 -2.53 -15.65
C LYS A 538 -17.79 -3.37 -15.72
N GLU A 539 -18.85 -2.92 -15.06
CA GLU A 539 -20.16 -3.57 -15.06
C GLU A 539 -20.74 -3.72 -16.46
N MET A 540 -20.62 -2.72 -17.33
CA MET A 540 -21.03 -2.81 -18.74
C MET A 540 -20.27 -3.92 -19.48
N THR A 541 -18.96 -4.05 -19.22
CA THR A 541 -18.15 -5.15 -19.80
C THR A 541 -18.64 -6.51 -19.30
N ILE A 542 -19.00 -6.62 -18.02
CA ILE A 542 -19.55 -7.85 -17.42
C ILE A 542 -20.94 -8.14 -18.01
N ALA A 543 -21.81 -7.14 -18.12
CA ALA A 543 -23.17 -7.26 -18.63
C ALA A 543 -23.18 -7.82 -20.06
N LEU A 544 -22.35 -7.26 -20.95
CA LEU A 544 -22.18 -7.79 -22.32
C LEU A 544 -21.65 -9.23 -22.32
N SER A 545 -20.66 -9.53 -21.45
CA SER A 545 -20.14 -10.88 -21.30
C SER A 545 -21.20 -11.88 -20.80
N VAL A 546 -22.13 -11.46 -19.94
CA VAL A 546 -23.22 -12.29 -19.44
C VAL A 546 -24.31 -12.44 -20.49
N GLN A 547 -24.68 -11.36 -21.20
CA GLN A 547 -25.67 -11.38 -22.28
C GLN A 547 -25.26 -12.33 -23.42
N ASN A 548 -23.97 -12.38 -23.76
CA ASN A 548 -23.46 -13.35 -24.73
C ASN A 548 -23.72 -14.82 -24.32
N ARG A 549 -23.78 -15.10 -23.02
CA ARG A 549 -24.12 -16.44 -22.49
C ARG A 549 -25.61 -16.62 -22.22
N GLN A 550 -26.34 -15.51 -22.02
CA GLN A 550 -27.76 -15.45 -21.70
C GLN A 550 -28.44 -14.38 -22.56
N PRO A 551 -28.82 -14.71 -23.81
CA PRO A 551 -29.34 -13.73 -24.77
C PRO A 551 -30.61 -13.02 -24.32
N GLU A 552 -31.37 -13.62 -23.40
CA GLU A 552 -32.60 -13.04 -22.85
C GLU A 552 -32.35 -11.91 -21.82
N LEU A 553 -31.10 -11.71 -21.38
CA LEU A 553 -30.74 -10.58 -20.52
C LEU A 553 -30.96 -9.26 -21.27
N GLN A 554 -31.81 -8.39 -20.73
CA GLN A 554 -32.02 -7.05 -21.25
C GLN A 554 -31.04 -6.06 -20.60
N ILE A 555 -30.29 -5.32 -21.42
CA ILE A 555 -29.44 -4.22 -20.96
C ILE A 555 -30.15 -2.90 -21.32
N ILE A 556 -30.42 -2.07 -20.32
CA ILE A 556 -31.14 -0.79 -20.47
C ILE A 556 -30.23 0.34 -20.00
N GLY A 557 -30.15 1.44 -20.75
CA GLY A 557 -29.38 2.64 -20.37
C GLY A 557 -28.55 3.19 -21.52
N PRO A 558 -27.46 3.93 -21.24
CA PRO A 558 -26.59 4.48 -22.28
C PRO A 558 -25.97 3.39 -23.16
N SER A 559 -25.66 3.71 -24.41
CA SER A 559 -25.07 2.74 -25.34
C SER A 559 -23.67 2.29 -24.87
N PRO A 560 -23.28 1.01 -25.08
CA PRO A 560 -21.99 0.49 -24.61
C PRO A 560 -20.77 1.27 -25.12
N GLU A 561 -20.84 1.83 -26.33
CA GLU A 561 -19.78 2.64 -26.92
C GLU A 561 -19.43 3.87 -26.08
N LYS A 562 -20.42 4.47 -25.41
CA LYS A 562 -20.20 5.64 -24.54
C LYS A 562 -19.36 5.30 -23.30
N PHE A 563 -19.44 4.06 -22.82
CA PHE A 563 -18.59 3.56 -21.73
C PHE A 563 -17.15 3.29 -22.20
N LEU A 564 -16.98 2.88 -23.47
CA LEU A 564 -15.69 2.47 -24.03
C LEU A 564 -14.81 3.64 -24.49
N ARG A 565 -15.39 4.76 -24.97
CA ARG A 565 -14.63 6.00 -25.25
C ARG A 565 -13.88 6.53 -24.04
N ARG A 566 -14.29 6.14 -22.83
CA ARG A 566 -13.66 6.54 -21.57
C ARG A 566 -12.70 5.50 -20.98
N ARG A 567 -12.45 4.35 -21.64
CA ARG A 567 -11.39 3.40 -21.22
C ARG A 567 -9.98 4.00 -21.28
N GLU A 568 -9.77 4.97 -22.17
CA GLU A 568 -8.52 5.74 -22.23
C GLU A 568 -8.35 6.61 -20.97
N TYR A 569 -9.44 6.96 -20.30
CA TYR A 569 -9.47 7.66 -19.01
C TYR A 569 -9.36 6.68 -17.84
N GLY A 570 -8.18 6.08 -17.70
CA GLY A 570 -7.63 5.45 -16.49
C GLY A 570 -8.60 4.68 -15.57
N VAL A 571 -8.54 3.35 -15.64
CA VAL A 571 -9.01 2.45 -14.58
C VAL A 571 -8.53 2.94 -13.20
N GLY A 572 -9.46 3.32 -12.32
CA GLY A 572 -9.20 3.79 -10.96
C GLY A 572 -9.20 5.30 -10.75
N LYS A 573 -9.72 6.12 -11.69
CA LYS A 573 -9.81 7.57 -11.54
C LYS A 573 -11.25 8.03 -11.27
N TYR A 574 -11.46 8.79 -10.21
CA TYR A 574 -12.73 9.46 -9.87
C TYR A 574 -12.75 10.94 -10.32
N CYS A 575 -12.03 11.27 -11.40
CA CYS A 575 -12.03 12.61 -12.00
C CYS A 575 -11.95 12.53 -13.53
N ASP A 576 -12.75 13.37 -14.21
CA ASP A 576 -12.60 13.70 -15.63
C ASP A 576 -11.31 14.53 -15.79
N ALA A 577 -10.20 13.90 -16.19
CA ALA A 577 -8.98 14.59 -16.56
C ALA A 577 -8.63 14.24 -18.01
N SER A 578 -8.87 15.19 -18.92
CA SER A 578 -8.47 15.15 -20.35
C SER A 578 -7.03 14.68 -20.48
N ILE A 579 -6.82 13.52 -21.10
CA ILE A 579 -5.49 13.11 -21.53
C ILE A 579 -5.18 13.92 -22.78
N GLU A 580 -4.38 14.97 -22.66
CA GLU A 580 -3.58 15.44 -23.78
C GLU A 580 -2.42 14.45 -23.95
N GLN A 581 -2.60 13.49 -24.86
CA GLN A 581 -1.50 12.75 -25.47
C GLN A 581 -1.25 13.35 -26.85
N CYS A 582 -0.14 14.07 -26.99
CA CYS A 582 0.55 14.31 -28.26
C CYS A 582 2.03 14.46 -27.95
N GLY A 583 2.86 13.51 -28.40
CA GLY A 583 4.32 13.54 -28.32
C GLY A 583 4.94 12.20 -27.94
#